data_AF-A0A7J2JYJ0-F1
#
_entry.id   AF-A0A7J2JYJ0-F1
#
_cell.length_a   1.000
_cell.length_b   1.000
_cell.length_c   1.000
_cell.angle_alpha   90.00
_cell.angle_beta   90.00
_cell.angle_gamma   90.00
#
_symmetry.space_group_name_H-M   'P 1'
#
loop_
_entity.id
_entity.type
_entity.pdbx_description
1 polymer ?
#
loop_
_entity_poly.entity_id
_entity_poly.type
_entity_poly.pdbx_seq_one_letter_code
_entity_poly.pdbx_strand_id
1 'polypeptide(L)' 'MGDPKRPRKKYRTPKHPWRADVLRAELELMGIYGLRNKRELWRARTTVSNFRRIARSLLSQPPEVRKKREEELLNKLY' A
#
# COMPACT_ATOMS: atom_id res chain seq x y z
N MET A 1 5.67 23.76 -23.66
CA MET A 1 5.45 23.68 -22.20
C MET A 1 4.31 22.72 -21.95
N GLY A 2 4.54 21.63 -21.22
CA GLY A 2 3.64 20.46 -21.16
C GLY A 2 2.48 20.57 -20.15
N ASP A 3 1.65 19.53 -20.12
CA ASP A 3 0.44 19.45 -19.30
C ASP A 3 0.71 19.32 -17.78
N PRO A 4 -0.10 19.98 -16.93
CA PRO A 4 -0.01 19.86 -15.47
C PRO A 4 -0.40 18.46 -14.97
N LYS A 5 0.27 18.01 -13.89
CA LYS A 5 0.07 16.67 -13.31
C LYS A 5 -1.32 16.53 -12.68
N ARG A 6 -2.11 15.60 -13.21
CA ARG A 6 -3.44 15.24 -12.67
C ARG A 6 -3.35 14.43 -11.36
N PRO A 7 -4.33 14.57 -10.43
CA PRO A 7 -4.37 13.79 -9.20
C PRO A 7 -4.54 12.30 -9.48
N ARG A 8 -3.76 11.46 -8.80
CA ARG A 8 -3.80 9.99 -8.95
C ARG A 8 -4.58 9.33 -7.82
N LYS A 9 -5.25 8.22 -8.12
CA LYS A 9 -5.92 7.37 -7.12
C LYS A 9 -4.91 6.84 -6.10
N LYS A 10 -5.33 6.79 -4.83
CA LYS A 10 -4.51 6.31 -3.69
C LYS A 10 -4.71 4.82 -3.39
N TYR A 11 -5.54 4.14 -4.18
CA TYR A 11 -5.81 2.70 -4.07
C TYR A 11 -5.58 2.03 -5.42
N ARG A 12 -5.29 0.73 -5.38
CA ARG A 12 -5.26 -0.14 -6.56
C ARG A 12 -6.39 -1.16 -6.48
N THR A 13 -7.04 -1.41 -7.61
CA THR A 13 -8.05 -2.46 -7.75
C THR A 13 -7.38 -3.83 -7.90
N PRO A 14 -8.06 -4.91 -7.50
CA PRO A 14 -7.58 -6.26 -7.74
C PRO A 14 -7.41 -6.51 -9.25
N LYS A 15 -6.39 -7.29 -9.63
CA LYS A 15 -6.15 -7.67 -11.03
C LYS A 15 -7.27 -8.57 -11.59
N HIS A 16 -7.76 -9.49 -10.77
CA HIS A 16 -8.83 -10.41 -11.13
C HIS A 16 -9.98 -10.26 -10.12
N PRO A 17 -11.11 -9.64 -10.51
CA PRO A 17 -12.17 -9.29 -9.55
C PRO A 17 -12.93 -10.49 -8.98
N TRP A 18 -13.00 -11.62 -9.69
CA TRP A 18 -13.92 -12.73 -9.36
C TRP A 18 -13.23 -13.93 -8.71
N ARG A 19 -12.05 -13.74 -8.12
CA ARG A 19 -11.39 -14.81 -7.36
C ARG A 19 -12.12 -15.04 -6.04
N ALA A 20 -12.75 -16.20 -5.90
CA ALA A 20 -13.51 -16.57 -4.71
C ALA A 20 -12.70 -16.41 -3.41
N ASP A 21 -11.44 -16.87 -3.38
CA ASP A 21 -10.58 -16.79 -2.19
C ASP A 21 -10.35 -15.34 -1.74
N VAL A 22 -10.12 -14.44 -2.71
CA VAL A 22 -9.89 -13.02 -2.42
C VAL A 22 -11.17 -12.38 -1.93
N LEU A 23 -12.30 -12.68 -2.56
CA LEU A 23 -13.59 -12.13 -2.16
C LEU A 23 -13.97 -12.55 -0.74
N ARG A 24 -13.75 -13.82 -0.37
CA ARG A 24 -14.01 -14.33 0.99
C ARG A 24 -13.14 -13.62 2.03
N ALA A 25 -11.83 -13.59 1.82
CA ALA A 25 -10.91 -12.90 2.74
C ALA A 25 -11.21 -11.39 2.88
N GLU A 26 -11.58 -10.71 1.79
CA GLU A 26 -11.98 -9.30 1.84
C GLU A 26 -13.29 -9.09 2.62
N LEU A 27 -14.25 -10.02 2.51
CA LEU A 27 -15.53 -9.97 3.24
C LEU A 27 -15.34 -10.20 4.73
N GLU A 28 -14.51 -11.17 5.12
CA GLU A 28 -14.17 -11.44 6.53
C GLU A 28 -13.56 -10.20 7.19
N LEU A 29 -12.55 -9.59 6.56
CA LEU A 29 -11.92 -8.37 7.06
C LEU A 29 -12.91 -7.20 7.13
N MET A 30 -13.79 -7.07 6.13
CA MET A 30 -14.82 -6.04 6.14
C MET A 30 -15.81 -6.22 7.29
N GLY A 31 -16.20 -7.46 7.59
CA GLY A 31 -17.10 -7.80 8.69
C GLY A 31 -16.48 -7.54 10.06
N ILE A 32 -15.22 -7.97 10.27
CA ILE A 32 -14.51 -7.78 11.55
C ILE A 32 -14.33 -6.29 11.88
N TYR A 33 -13.95 -5.48 10.88
CA TYR A 33 -13.63 -4.07 11.10
C TYR A 33 -14.79 -3.11 10.77
N GLY A 34 -15.95 -3.61 10.34
CA GLY A 34 -17.13 -2.80 10.01
C GLY A 34 -16.89 -1.80 8.86
N LEU A 35 -16.09 -2.16 7.86
CA LEU A 35 -15.75 -1.24 6.76
C LEU A 35 -16.96 -1.00 5.86
N ARG A 36 -17.17 0.25 5.42
CA ARG A 36 -18.33 0.59 4.57
C ARG A 36 -18.15 0.08 3.14
N ASN A 37 -16.92 0.12 2.62
CA ASN A 37 -16.63 -0.20 1.23
C ASN A 37 -15.27 -0.89 1.04
N LYS A 38 -15.15 -1.75 0.02
CA LYS A 38 -13.87 -2.38 -0.37
C LYS A 38 -12.76 -1.38 -0.71
N ARG A 39 -13.11 -0.13 -1.07
CA ARG A 39 -12.15 0.94 -1.34
C ARG A 39 -11.31 1.29 -0.12
N GLU A 40 -11.86 1.22 1.09
CA GLU A 40 -11.13 1.47 2.35
C GLU A 40 -10.06 0.41 2.54
N LEU A 41 -10.45 -0.86 2.39
CA LEU A 41 -9.53 -2.00 2.41
C LEU A 41 -8.44 -1.88 1.35
N TRP A 42 -8.78 -1.51 0.11
CA TRP A 42 -7.79 -1.34 -0.95
C TRP A 42 -6.83 -0.18 -0.70
N ARG A 43 -7.29 0.92 -0.07
CA ARG A 43 -6.40 2.01 0.35
C ARG A 43 -5.39 1.51 1.38
N ALA A 44 -5.83 0.85 2.44
CA ALA A 44 -4.96 0.27 3.47
C ALA A 44 -3.99 -0.77 2.89
N ARG A 45 -4.46 -1.64 1.99
CA ARG A 45 -3.59 -2.60 1.30
C ARG A 45 -2.54 -1.90 0.43
N THR A 46 -2.91 -0.80 -0.22
CA THR A 46 -1.99 -0.02 -1.05
C THR A 46 -0.95 0.72 -0.21
N THR A 47 -1.31 1.28 0.95
CA THR A 47 -0.34 1.93 1.85
C THR A 47 0.69 0.93 2.36
N VAL A 48 0.27 -0.22 2.86
CA VAL A 48 1.16 -1.31 3.29
C VAL A 48 2.05 -1.79 2.13
N SER A 49 1.48 -1.96 0.92
CA SER A 49 2.27 -2.35 -0.25
C SER A 49 3.34 -1.32 -0.62
N ASN A 50 3.07 -0.03 -0.43
CA ASN A 50 4.04 1.03 -0.69
C ASN A 50 5.18 0.98 0.34
N PHE A 51 4.88 0.82 1.63
CA PHE A 51 5.91 0.65 2.65
C PHE A 51 6.80 -0.56 2.38
N ARG A 52 6.21 -1.72 2.06
CA ARG A 52 6.98 -2.92 1.67
C ARG A 52 7.83 -2.72 0.42
N ARG A 53 7.38 -1.89 -0.52
CA ARG A 53 8.15 -1.55 -1.72
C ARG A 53 9.34 -0.67 -1.37
N ILE A 54 9.14 0.35 -0.53
CA ILE A 54 10.22 1.22 -0.04
C ILE A 54 11.26 0.38 0.72
N ALA A 55 10.81 -0.44 1.67
CA ALA A 55 11.69 -1.34 2.42
C ALA A 55 12.54 -2.24 1.49
N ARG A 56 11.93 -2.91 0.50
CA ARG A 56 12.67 -3.72 -0.48
C ARG A 56 13.69 -2.91 -1.28
N SER A 57 13.36 -1.68 -1.66
CA SER A 57 14.31 -0.82 -2.38
C SER A 57 15.48 -0.34 -1.50
N LEU A 58 15.25 -0.18 -0.19
CA LEU A 58 16.30 0.19 0.77
C LEU A 58 17.24 -0.97 1.08
N LEU A 59 16.71 -2.19 1.16
CA LEU A 59 17.53 -3.40 1.36
C LEU A 59 18.59 -3.60 0.27
N SER A 60 18.31 -3.12 -0.94
CA SER A 60 19.25 -3.22 -2.07
C SER A 60 20.30 -2.10 -2.12
N GLN A 61 20.24 -1.09 -1.24
CA GLN A 61 21.15 0.06 -1.28
C GLN A 61 22.34 -0.11 -0.32
N PRO A 62 23.49 0.50 -0.61
CA PRO A 62 24.62 0.55 0.32
C PRO A 62 24.25 1.19 1.66
N PRO A 63 24.90 0.78 2.76
CA PRO A 63 24.54 1.20 4.12
C PRO A 63 24.59 2.71 4.33
N GLU A 64 25.49 3.43 3.65
CA GLU A 64 25.66 4.88 3.80
C GLU A 64 24.42 5.68 3.36
N VAL A 65 23.79 5.29 2.26
CA VAL A 65 22.58 5.94 1.72
C VAL A 65 21.33 5.43 2.43
N ARG A 66 21.35 4.18 2.89
CA ARG A 66 20.23 3.50 3.52
C ARG A 66 19.82 4.09 4.87
N LYS A 67 20.79 4.39 5.75
CA LYS A 67 20.55 4.78 7.16
C LYS A 67 19.49 5.89 7.31
N LYS A 68 19.67 7.01 6.60
CA LYS A 68 18.73 8.16 6.68
C LYS A 68 17.30 7.78 6.29
N ARG A 69 17.14 7.05 5.18
CA ARG A 69 15.81 6.66 4.67
C ARG A 69 15.17 5.54 5.49
N GLU A 70 15.97 4.70 6.12
CA GLU A 70 15.52 3.65 7.03
C GLU A 70 14.97 4.25 8.32
N GLU A 71 15.68 5.21 8.92
CA GLU A 71 15.20 5.98 10.08
C GLU A 71 13.88 6.70 9.78
N GLU A 72 13.77 7.38 8.63
CA GLU A 72 12.52 8.02 8.19
C GLU A 72 11.35 7.03 8.03
N LEU A 73 11.63 5.82 7.56
CA LEU A 73 10.61 4.77 7.40
C LEU A 73 10.15 4.26 8.77
N LEU A 74 11.10 3.98 9.67
CA LEU A 74 10.82 3.45 11.01
C LEU A 74 10.04 4.48 11.85
N ASN A 75 10.43 5.76 11.81
CA ASN A 75 9.73 6.84 12.51
C ASN A 75 8.29 7.07 12.01
N LYS A 76 7.91 6.55 10.85
CA LYS A 76 6.52 6.62 10.35
C LYS A 76 5.68 5.42 10.75
N LEU A 77 6.31 4.34 11.22
CA LEU A 77 5.65 3.08 11.55
C LEU A 77 5.54 2.85 13.06
N TYR A 78 6.43 3.46 13.85
CA TYR A 78 6.43 3.51 15.30
C TYR A 78 5.91 4.86 15.77
#